data_AF-A0A7X9WJI7-F1
#
_entry.id   AF-A0A7X9WJI7-F1
#
_cell.length_a   1.000
_cell.length_b   1.000
_cell.length_c   1.000
_cell.angle_alpha   90.00
_cell.angle_beta   90.00
_cell.angle_gamma   90.00
#
_symmetry.space_group_name_H-M   'P 1'
#
loop_
_entity.id
_entity.type
_entity.pdbx_description
1 polymer ?
#
loop_
_entity_poly.entity_id
_entity_poly.type
_entity_poly.pdbx_seq_one_letter_code
_entity_poly.pdbx_strand_id
1 'polypeptide(L)' 'MSKIKSLRLEAKLSQNQFARLADLDRATVAKAEKGGAVSELTLHKIAAALGRQLDRSLDADELVSQ' A
#
# COMPACT_ATOMS: atom_id res chain seq x y z
N MET A 1 9.76 10.44 0.20
CA MET A 1 8.36 9.99 0.44
C MET A 1 8.28 8.54 -0.01
N SER A 2 7.70 7.60 0.75
CA SER A 2 7.69 6.19 0.34
C SER A 2 6.82 5.96 -0.90
N LYS A 3 7.19 4.95 -1.71
CA LYS A 3 6.45 4.58 -2.92
C LYS A 3 4.99 4.22 -2.63
N ILE A 4 4.75 3.46 -1.56
CA ILE A 4 3.39 3.14 -1.07
C ILE A 4 2.57 4.41 -0.81
N LYS A 5 3.16 5.41 -0.14
CA LYS A 5 2.46 6.67 0.15
C LYS A 5 2.15 7.46 -1.13
N SER A 6 3.10 7.52 -2.07
CA SER A 6 2.90 8.19 -3.35
C SER A 6 1.76 7.54 -4.14
N LEU A 7 1.76 6.22 -4.25
CA LEU A 7 0.73 5.45 -4.94
C LEU A 7 -0.66 5.59 -4.30
N ARG A 8 -0.73 5.60 -2.96
CA ARG A 8 -2.01 5.86 -2.26
C ARG A 8 -2.58 7.23 -2.60
N LEU A 9 -1.73 8.26 -2.66
CA LEU A 9 -2.15 9.62 -2.99
C LEU A 9 -2.56 9.74 -4.46
N GLU A 10 -1.83 9.10 -5.37
CA GLU A 10 -2.22 8.94 -6.79
C GLU A 10 -3.61 8.30 -6.92
N ALA A 11 -3.86 7.25 -6.12
CA ALA A 11 -5.13 6.54 -6.02
C ALA A 11 -6.24 7.36 -5.31
N LYS A 12 -5.93 8.58 -4.85
CA LYS A 12 -6.85 9.49 -4.13
C LYS A 12 -7.47 8.88 -2.86
N LEU A 13 -6.75 7.99 -2.19
CA LEU A 13 -7.22 7.33 -0.97
C LEU A 13 -6.65 8.01 0.27
N SER A 14 -7.46 8.21 1.31
CA SER A 14 -6.96 8.40 2.68
C SER A 14 -6.36 7.10 3.23
N GLN A 15 -5.58 7.18 4.31
CA GLN A 15 -5.07 5.97 4.99
C GLN A 15 -6.21 5.04 5.45
N ASN A 16 -7.33 5.59 5.91
CA ASN A 16 -8.49 4.80 6.35
C ASN A 16 -9.19 4.09 5.19
N GLN A 17 -9.38 4.78 4.05
CA GLN A 17 -9.96 4.15 2.86
C GLN A 17 -9.04 3.07 2.33
N PHE A 18 -7.73 3.33 2.29
CA PHE A 18 -6.76 2.36 1.82
C PHE A 18 -6.69 1.12 2.70
N ALA A 19 -6.70 1.30 4.02
CA ALA A 19 -6.73 0.21 4.99
C ALA A 19 -7.94 -0.72 4.75
N ARG A 20 -9.14 -0.14 4.57
CA ARG A 20 -10.35 -0.92 4.25
C ARG A 20 -10.25 -1.67 2.92
N LEU A 21 -9.73 -1.02 1.88
CA LEU A 21 -9.57 -1.65 0.56
C LEU A 21 -8.57 -2.80 0.56
N ALA A 22 -7.51 -2.67 1.34
CA ALA A 22 -6.45 -3.68 1.46
C ALA A 22 -6.76 -4.76 2.51
N ASP A 23 -7.89 -4.68 3.22
CA ASP A 23 -8.20 -5.54 4.36
C ASP A 23 -7.06 -5.53 5.41
N LEU A 24 -6.69 -4.32 5.83
CA LEU A 24 -5.66 -4.01 6.81
C LEU A 24 -6.20 -2.99 7.82
N ASP A 25 -5.50 -2.85 8.94
CA ASP A 25 -5.72 -1.73 9.85
C ASP A 25 -4.92 -0.48 9.42
N ARG A 26 -5.36 0.69 9.89
CA ARG A 26 -4.73 1.97 9.56
C ARG A 26 -3.29 2.08 10.07
N ALA A 27 -2.97 1.47 11.21
CA ALA A 27 -1.62 1.53 11.78
C ALA A 27 -0.62 0.72 10.94
N THR A 28 -1.03 -0.43 10.41
CA THR A 28 -0.28 -1.26 9.47
C THR A 28 0.00 -0.50 8.17
N VAL A 29 -1.01 0.20 7.62
CA VAL A 29 -0.79 1.10 6.47
C VAL A 29 0.23 2.19 6.81
N ALA A 30 0.09 2.86 7.95
CA ALA A 30 1.01 3.91 8.36
C ALA A 30 2.45 3.40 8.58
N LYS A 31 2.59 2.16 9.09
CA LYS A 31 3.88 1.49 9.26
C LYS A 31 4.54 1.22 7.91
N ALA A 32 3.80 0.62 6.98
CA ALA A 32 4.29 0.35 5.62
C ALA A 32 4.69 1.64 4.90
N GLU A 33 3.88 2.70 4.99
CA GLU A 33 4.20 4.01 4.40
C GLU A 33 5.44 4.68 4.99
N LYS A 34 5.85 4.31 6.21
CA LYS A 34 7.09 4.80 6.84
C LYS A 34 8.30 3.92 6.53
N GLY A 35 8.15 2.86 5.74
CA GLY A 35 9.21 1.88 5.48
C GLY A 35 9.41 0.90 6.63
N GLY A 36 8.45 0.79 7.56
CA GLY A 36 8.52 -0.21 8.62
C GLY A 36 8.29 -1.61 8.08
N ALA A 37 8.96 -2.60 8.67
CA ALA A 37 8.82 -4.00 8.28
C ALA A 37 7.37 -4.48 8.42
N VAL A 38 6.81 -5.00 7.33
CA VAL A 38 5.50 -5.65 7.27
C VAL A 38 5.67 -7.04 6.66
N SER A 39 4.70 -7.93 6.86
CA SER A 39 4.76 -9.26 6.26
C SER A 39 4.64 -9.19 4.74
N GLU A 40 5.16 -10.21 4.06
CA GLU A 40 4.97 -10.41 2.62
C GLU A 40 3.48 -10.41 2.23
N LEU A 41 2.63 -11.11 3.00
CA LEU A 41 1.17 -11.07 2.81
C LEU A 41 0.62 -9.63 2.87
N THR A 42 1.14 -8.78 3.75
CA THR A 42 0.73 -7.37 3.83
C THR A 42 1.14 -6.61 2.57
N LEU A 43 2.35 -6.86 2.05
CA LEU A 43 2.82 -6.25 0.80
C LEU A 43 1.94 -6.66 -0.38
N HIS A 44 1.58 -7.95 -0.50
CA HIS A 44 0.66 -8.41 -1.53
C HIS A 44 -0.73 -7.77 -1.43
N LYS A 45 -1.27 -7.64 -0.21
CA LYS A 45 -2.54 -6.93 0.02
C LYS A 45 -2.47 -5.47 -0.42
N ILE A 46 -1.38 -4.78 -0.08
CA ILE A 46 -1.12 -3.39 -0.49
C ILE A 46 -1.01 -3.27 -2.01
N ALA A 47 -0.21 -4.13 -2.65
CA ALA A 47 -0.01 -4.16 -4.10
C ALA A 47 -1.33 -4.41 -4.85
N ALA A 48 -2.09 -5.42 -4.43
CA ALA A 48 -3.37 -5.76 -5.03
C ALA A 48 -4.41 -4.63 -4.90
N ALA A 49 -4.52 -4.00 -3.72
CA ALA A 49 -5.46 -2.92 -3.49
C ALA A 49 -5.11 -1.67 -4.30
N LEU A 50 -3.82 -1.29 -4.36
CA LEU A 50 -3.36 -0.17 -5.18
C LEU A 50 -3.51 -0.47 -6.67
N GLY A 51 -3.17 -1.69 -7.10
CA GLY A 51 -3.27 -2.10 -8.50
C GLY A 51 -4.70 -2.05 -9.01
N ARG A 52 -5.66 -2.54 -8.21
CA ARG A 52 -7.08 -2.43 -8.52
C ARG A 52 -7.56 -0.98 -8.60
N GLN A 53 -7.13 -0.12 -7.67
CA GLN A 53 -7.57 1.27 -7.63
C GLN A 53 -6.95 2.15 -8.73
N LEU A 54 -5.74 1.81 -9.18
CA LEU A 54 -4.99 2.51 -10.23
C LEU A 54 -5.14 1.86 -11.62
N ASP A 55 -5.94 0.80 -11.72
CA ASP A 55 -6.17 0.02 -12.94
C ASP A 55 -4.87 -0.44 -13.62
N ARG A 56 -3.91 -0.95 -12.81
CA ARG A 56 -2.63 -1.48 -13.30
C ARG A 56 -2.10 -2.60 -12.40
N SER A 57 -1.25 -3.46 -12.96
CA SER A 57 -0.53 -4.45 -12.14
C SER A 57 0.57 -3.78 -11.31
N LEU A 58 0.69 -4.18 -10.05
CA LEU A 58 1.77 -3.76 -9.16
C LEU A 58 2.35 -5.00 -8.48
N ASP A 59 3.67 -5.11 -8.48
CA ASP A 59 4.37 -6.17 -7.76
C ASP A 59 4.65 -5.73 -6.31
N ALA A 60 4.56 -6.67 -5.37
CA ALA A 60 4.88 -6.45 -3.97
C ALA A 60 6.36 -6.07 -3.77
N ASP A 61 7.27 -6.67 -4.53
CA ASP A 61 8.72 -6.43 -4.42
C ASP A 61 9.09 -5.01 -4.87
N GLU A 62 8.35 -4.46 -5.83
CA GLU A 62 8.52 -3.09 -6.31
C GLU A 62 8.11 -2.03 -5.28
N LEU A 63 7.34 -2.39 -4.25
CA LEU A 63 6.87 -1.47 -3.21
C LEU A 63 7.90 -1.23 -2.10
N VAL A 64 8.86 -2.14 -1.95
CA VAL A 64 9.90 -2.11 -0.90
C VAL A 64 11.17 -1.41 -1.38
N SER A 65 11.37 -1.34 -2.70
CA SER A 65 12.53 -0.70 -3.33
C SER A 65 12.54 0.81 -3.03
N GLN A 66 13.63 1.27 -2.40
CA GLN A 66 13.88 2.68 -2.06
C GLN A 66 14.39 3.49 -3.26
#